data_AF-A0A743DLJ5-F1
#
_entry.id   AF-A0A743DLJ5-F1
#
_cell.length_a   1.000
_cell.length_b   1.000
_cell.length_c   1.000
_cell.angle_alpha   90.00
_cell.angle_beta   90.00
_cell.angle_gamma   90.00
#
_symmetry.space_group_name_H-M   'P 1'
#
loop_
_entity.id
_entity.type
_entity.pdbx_description
1 polymer ?
#
loop_
_entity_poly.entity_id
_entity_poly.type
_entity_poly.pdbx_seq_one_letter_code
_entity_poly.pdbx_strand_id
1 'polypeptide(L)'
;MTQHTQTPSMPSPLWQYWRGLSGWNFYFLVKFGLLWAGYLNFHPLLNLVFMAFLLMPIPKYRLHRLRHWIAIPVGFALFWHDTWLPGPQSIMSQGTQVAEFSSGYLLDLIARFINWQMIGAIFVLLVAWLFLSQWIRVTVFVVAIMVWLNVLTLTGPVFTLWPAGQPTDTVTTTGGNAAATVATAGDKPVIGDMPAQTAPPTTANLNAWLNTFYAAEEKRKTTFPAQLPPDAQPFDLLVINICSLSWSDVEAAGLMSHPLWSHFDILFKHFNSGTS
;
A
#
# COMPACT_ATOMS: atom_id res chain seq x y z
N MET A 1 -64.83 -35.32 19.95
CA MET A 1 -63.90 -34.79 18.93
C MET A 1 -64.15 -33.29 18.80
N THR A 2 -63.37 -32.45 19.48
CA THR A 2 -63.41 -30.99 19.32
C THR A 2 -62.12 -30.56 18.66
N GLN A 3 -62.23 -30.03 17.45
CA GLN A 3 -61.08 -29.65 16.63
C GLN A 3 -60.41 -28.39 17.21
N HIS A 4 -59.09 -28.48 17.43
CA HIS A 4 -58.25 -27.32 17.71
C HIS A 4 -57.97 -26.58 16.40
N THR A 5 -58.56 -25.40 16.24
CA THR A 5 -58.19 -24.46 15.19
C THR A 5 -56.82 -23.86 15.55
N GLN A 6 -55.75 -24.35 14.91
CA GLN A 6 -54.44 -23.72 14.98
C GLN A 6 -54.49 -22.42 14.16
N THR A 7 -54.44 -21.28 14.85
CA THR A 7 -54.20 -19.98 14.23
C THR A 7 -52.76 -19.95 13.71
N PRO A 8 -52.50 -19.69 12.41
CA PRO A 8 -51.13 -19.60 11.91
C PRO A 8 -50.47 -18.36 12.49
N SER A 9 -49.36 -18.54 13.21
CA SER A 9 -48.49 -17.46 13.66
C SER A 9 -47.95 -16.71 12.44
N MET A 10 -48.41 -15.48 12.23
CA MET A 10 -47.85 -14.61 11.18
C MET A 10 -46.35 -14.40 11.45
N PRO A 11 -45.44 -14.76 10.53
CA PRO A 11 -44.01 -14.51 10.72
C PRO A 11 -43.77 -13.00 10.81
N SER A 12 -42.89 -12.59 11.71
CA SER A 12 -42.58 -11.18 11.94
C SER A 12 -42.19 -10.48 10.63
N PRO A 13 -42.81 -9.33 10.28
CA PRO A 13 -42.66 -8.72 8.96
C PRO A 13 -41.23 -8.22 8.68
N LEU A 14 -40.39 -8.06 9.70
CA LEU A 14 -39.03 -7.54 9.57
C LEU A 14 -38.08 -8.52 8.86
N TRP A 15 -38.28 -9.83 9.02
CA TRP A 15 -37.44 -10.84 8.35
C TRP A 15 -37.62 -10.86 6.81
N GLN A 16 -38.78 -10.45 6.32
CA GLN A 16 -39.07 -10.37 4.88
C GLN A 16 -38.32 -9.22 4.17
N TYR A 17 -37.80 -8.24 4.92
CA TYR A 17 -37.10 -7.08 4.36
C TYR A 17 -35.57 -7.23 4.32
N TRP A 18 -35.02 -8.34 4.83
CA TRP A 18 -33.60 -8.66 4.68
C TRP A 18 -33.31 -9.10 3.25
N ARG A 19 -32.96 -8.13 2.42
CA ARG A 19 -32.46 -8.37 1.07
C ARG A 19 -30.95 -8.53 1.12
N GLY A 20 -30.42 -9.54 0.45
CA GLY A 20 -28.97 -9.73 0.33
C GLY A 20 -28.29 -8.55 -0.37
N LEU A 21 -26.96 -8.51 -0.35
CA LEU A 21 -26.15 -7.43 -0.93
C LEU A 21 -26.38 -7.19 -2.45
N SER A 22 -27.04 -8.10 -3.17
CA SER A 22 -27.28 -7.99 -4.61
C SER A 22 -25.95 -7.76 -5.35
N GLY A 23 -25.86 -6.75 -6.22
CA GLY A 23 -24.63 -6.37 -6.94
C GLY A 23 -23.46 -5.93 -6.04
N TRP A 24 -23.71 -5.53 -4.79
CA TRP A 24 -22.62 -5.20 -3.84
C TRP A 24 -21.78 -6.42 -3.46
N ASN A 25 -22.29 -7.64 -3.66
CA ASN A 25 -21.47 -8.86 -3.51
C ASN A 25 -20.25 -8.82 -4.43
N PHE A 26 -20.44 -8.39 -5.68
CA PHE A 26 -19.34 -8.29 -6.64
C PHE A 26 -18.31 -7.23 -6.22
N TYR A 27 -18.77 -6.07 -5.72
CA TYR A 27 -17.89 -5.03 -5.17
C TYR A 27 -16.96 -5.57 -4.07
N PHE A 28 -17.50 -6.30 -3.09
CA PHE A 28 -16.67 -6.88 -2.03
C PHE A 28 -15.79 -8.03 -2.52
N LEU A 29 -16.25 -8.85 -3.47
CA LEU A 29 -15.42 -9.89 -4.10
C LEU A 29 -14.22 -9.28 -4.83
N VAL A 30 -14.42 -8.19 -5.57
CA VAL A 30 -13.33 -7.46 -6.22
C VAL A 30 -12.36 -6.93 -5.16
N LYS A 31 -12.86 -6.31 -4.08
CA LYS A 31 -12.01 -5.88 -2.96
C LYS A 31 -11.22 -7.02 -2.34
N PHE A 32 -11.83 -8.18 -2.11
CA PHE A 32 -11.12 -9.33 -1.55
C PHE A 32 -10.08 -9.90 -2.51
N GLY A 33 -10.38 -9.96 -3.81
CA GLY A 33 -9.41 -10.37 -4.82
C GLY A 33 -8.22 -9.43 -4.90
N LEU A 34 -8.47 -8.11 -4.85
CA LEU A 34 -7.42 -7.10 -4.84
C LEU A 34 -6.62 -7.09 -3.53
N LEU A 35 -7.28 -7.31 -2.39
CA LEU A 35 -6.61 -7.50 -1.09
C LEU A 35 -5.68 -8.72 -1.13
N TRP A 36 -6.17 -9.85 -1.65
CA TRP A 36 -5.38 -11.07 -1.78
C TRP A 36 -4.19 -10.92 -2.74
N ALA A 37 -4.37 -10.14 -3.82
CA ALA A 37 -3.31 -9.79 -4.75
C ALA A 37 -2.38 -8.67 -4.24
N GLY A 38 -2.67 -8.09 -3.07
CA GLY A 38 -1.81 -7.08 -2.44
C GLY A 38 -2.00 -5.64 -2.91
N TYR A 39 -3.05 -5.36 -3.69
CA TYR A 39 -3.33 -4.04 -4.26
C TYR A 39 -4.18 -3.13 -3.37
N LEU A 40 -4.58 -3.57 -2.17
CA LEU A 40 -5.41 -2.77 -1.25
C LEU A 40 -4.84 -2.78 0.16
N ASN A 41 -4.78 -1.59 0.77
CA ASN A 41 -4.64 -1.42 2.22
C ASN A 41 -6.05 -1.47 2.82
N PHE A 42 -6.55 -2.69 3.02
CA PHE A 42 -7.96 -2.90 3.35
C PHE A 42 -8.24 -2.55 4.82
N HIS A 43 -9.21 -1.65 5.04
CA HIS A 43 -9.69 -1.29 6.38
C HIS A 43 -10.93 -2.11 6.74
N PRO A 44 -10.83 -3.19 7.55
CA PRO A 44 -11.93 -4.13 7.73
C PRO A 44 -13.14 -3.52 8.45
N LEU A 45 -12.90 -2.64 9.42
CA LEU A 45 -13.95 -2.01 10.20
C LEU A 45 -14.82 -1.07 9.35
N LEU A 46 -14.19 -0.22 8.54
CA LEU A 46 -14.92 0.71 7.65
C LEU A 46 -15.76 -0.05 6.62
N ASN A 47 -15.19 -1.13 6.05
CA ASN A 47 -15.90 -1.99 5.12
C ASN A 47 -17.02 -2.80 5.80
N LEU A 48 -16.87 -3.18 7.07
CA LEU A 48 -17.92 -3.82 7.86
C LEU A 48 -19.08 -2.86 8.15
N VAL A 49 -18.79 -1.61 8.54
CA VAL A 49 -19.81 -0.57 8.75
C VAL A 49 -20.58 -0.30 7.45
N PHE A 50 -19.88 -0.20 6.33
CA PHE A 50 -20.52 -0.03 5.02
C PHE A 50 -21.37 -1.24 4.63
N MET A 51 -20.89 -2.46 4.89
CA MET A 51 -21.66 -3.68 4.67
C MET A 51 -22.92 -3.75 5.56
N ALA A 52 -22.82 -3.36 6.83
CA ALA A 52 -23.95 -3.30 7.74
C ALA A 52 -25.00 -2.29 7.26
N PHE A 53 -24.58 -1.12 6.77
CA PHE A 53 -25.46 -0.14 6.15
C PHE A 53 -26.21 -0.70 4.93
N LEU A 54 -25.54 -1.51 4.10
CA LEU A 54 -26.15 -2.16 2.94
C LEU A 54 -27.14 -3.28 3.31
N LEU A 55 -26.86 -4.02 4.37
CA LEU A 55 -27.69 -5.12 4.86
C LEU A 55 -28.90 -4.66 5.68
N MET A 56 -28.89 -3.42 6.19
CA MET A 56 -29.96 -2.87 6.99
C MET A 56 -31.32 -3.05 6.29
N PRO A 57 -32.31 -3.71 6.94
CA PRO A 57 -33.61 -4.00 6.34
C PRO A 57 -34.44 -2.71 6.21
N ILE A 58 -34.77 -2.34 4.97
CA ILE A 58 -35.57 -1.13 4.66
C ILE A 58 -36.85 -1.56 3.93
N PRO A 59 -38.04 -1.36 4.54
CA PRO A 59 -39.32 -1.79 3.95
C PRO A 59 -39.72 -1.02 2.69
N LYS A 60 -39.43 0.29 2.64
CA LYS A 60 -39.88 1.18 1.57
C LYS A 60 -38.97 1.08 0.34
N TYR A 61 -39.56 0.76 -0.83
CA TYR A 61 -38.82 0.64 -2.10
C TYR A 61 -38.05 1.92 -2.48
N ARG A 62 -38.59 3.11 -2.19
CA ARG A 62 -37.91 4.39 -2.47
C ARG A 62 -36.67 4.60 -1.60
N LEU A 63 -36.73 4.28 -0.30
CA LEU A 63 -35.56 4.35 0.58
C LEU A 63 -34.50 3.32 0.18
N HIS A 64 -34.94 2.14 -0.28
CA HIS A 64 -34.00 1.15 -0.82
C HIS A 64 -33.26 1.69 -2.05
N ARG A 65 -33.94 2.37 -2.98
CA ARG A 65 -33.27 3.00 -4.14
C ARG A 65 -32.35 4.14 -3.71
N LEU A 66 -32.80 5.01 -2.80
CA LEU A 66 -31.98 6.10 -2.24
C LEU A 66 -30.71 5.59 -1.56
N ARG A 67 -30.80 4.47 -0.82
CA ARG A 67 -29.63 3.82 -0.23
C ARG A 67 -28.57 3.48 -1.27
N HIS A 68 -28.96 2.97 -2.44
CA HIS A 68 -27.99 2.64 -3.49
C HIS A 68 -27.39 3.90 -4.11
N TRP A 69 -28.19 4.96 -4.28
CA TRP A 69 -27.69 6.27 -4.74
C TRP A 69 -26.66 6.87 -3.80
N ILE A 70 -26.82 6.72 -2.48
CA ILE A 70 -25.85 7.17 -1.47
C ILE A 70 -24.67 6.18 -1.38
N ALA A 71 -24.94 4.88 -1.50
CA ALA A 71 -23.92 3.85 -1.38
C ALA A 71 -22.93 3.88 -2.54
N ILE A 72 -23.32 4.28 -3.75
CA ILE A 72 -22.40 4.42 -4.90
C ILE A 72 -21.24 5.39 -4.59
N PRO A 73 -21.46 6.67 -4.24
CA PRO A 73 -20.36 7.59 -3.93
C PRO A 73 -19.60 7.18 -2.67
N VAL A 74 -20.29 6.67 -1.63
CA VAL A 74 -19.63 6.19 -0.41
C VAL A 74 -18.75 4.97 -0.69
N GLY A 75 -19.24 4.02 -1.48
CA GLY A 75 -18.51 2.83 -1.88
C GLY A 75 -17.30 3.18 -2.75
N PHE A 76 -17.44 4.13 -3.67
CA PHE A 76 -16.30 4.64 -4.45
C PHE A 76 -15.27 5.32 -3.55
N ALA A 77 -15.69 6.21 -2.66
CA ALA A 77 -14.79 6.89 -1.72
C ALA A 77 -14.06 5.89 -0.80
N LEU A 78 -14.77 4.88 -0.31
CA LEU A 78 -14.19 3.83 0.53
C LEU A 78 -13.23 2.94 -0.27
N PHE A 79 -13.53 2.64 -1.53
CA PHE A 79 -12.62 1.92 -2.42
C PHE A 79 -11.35 2.73 -2.70
N TRP A 80 -11.50 4.03 -2.97
CA TRP A 80 -10.36 4.93 -3.16
C TRP A 80 -9.50 5.02 -1.91
N HIS A 81 -10.12 5.14 -0.72
CA HIS A 81 -9.43 5.16 0.57
C HIS A 81 -8.66 3.87 0.86
N ASP A 82 -9.20 2.71 0.48
CA ASP A 82 -8.50 1.43 0.62
C ASP A 82 -7.39 1.24 -0.43
N THR A 83 -7.38 2.07 -1.47
CA THR A 83 -6.34 2.05 -2.50
C THR A 83 -5.19 2.97 -2.11
N TRP A 84 -4.02 2.66 -2.62
CA TRP A 84 -2.73 3.35 -2.50
C TRP A 84 -2.67 4.59 -3.42
N LEU A 85 -3.81 5.10 -3.88
CA LEU A 85 -3.89 6.26 -4.77
C LEU A 85 -3.64 7.55 -3.99
N PRO A 86 -2.95 8.54 -4.59
CA PRO A 86 -2.72 9.83 -3.96
C PRO A 86 -4.06 10.49 -3.58
N GLY A 87 -4.09 11.11 -2.40
CA GLY A 87 -5.26 11.84 -1.93
C GLY A 87 -5.64 12.97 -2.88
N PRO A 88 -6.93 13.37 -2.95
CA PRO A 88 -7.40 14.40 -3.87
C PRO A 88 -6.67 15.75 -3.67
N GLN A 89 -6.15 16.02 -2.48
CA GLN A 89 -5.33 17.19 -2.17
C GLN A 89 -3.96 17.15 -2.88
N SER A 90 -3.33 15.97 -3.00
CA SER A 90 -2.07 15.79 -3.72
C SER A 90 -2.25 15.95 -5.23
N ILE A 91 -3.39 15.50 -5.76
CA ILE A 91 -3.73 15.65 -7.17
C ILE A 91 -4.01 17.13 -7.49
N MET A 92 -4.63 17.87 -6.56
CA MET A 92 -4.94 19.28 -6.77
C MET A 92 -3.73 20.21 -6.57
N SER A 93 -2.80 19.87 -5.68
CA SER A 93 -1.57 20.64 -5.49
C SER A 93 -0.51 20.39 -6.57
N GLN A 94 -0.46 19.18 -7.15
CA GLN A 94 0.42 18.84 -8.28
C GLN A 94 -0.28 18.93 -9.64
N GLY A 95 -1.59 19.21 -9.66
CA GLY A 95 -2.42 19.22 -10.88
C GLY A 95 -1.98 20.25 -11.91
N THR A 96 -1.37 21.36 -11.48
CA THR A 96 -0.79 22.38 -12.36
C THR A 96 0.42 21.85 -13.15
N GLN A 97 1.20 20.92 -12.58
CA GLN A 97 2.32 20.25 -13.28
C GLN A 97 1.83 19.12 -14.19
N VAL A 98 0.70 18.49 -13.86
CA VAL A 98 0.06 17.46 -14.70
C VAL A 98 -0.64 18.06 -15.92
N ALA A 99 -1.09 19.32 -15.83
CA ALA A 99 -1.72 20.03 -16.95
C ALA A 99 -0.75 20.41 -18.09
N GLU A 100 0.57 20.37 -17.85
CA GLU A 100 1.60 20.58 -18.87
C GLU A 100 1.90 19.31 -19.69
N PHE A 101 1.36 18.16 -19.30
CA PHE A 101 1.54 16.92 -20.06
C PHE A 101 0.77 16.95 -21.39
N SER A 102 1.47 16.60 -22.48
CA SER A 102 0.87 16.35 -23.79
C SER A 102 -0.27 15.34 -23.70
N SER A 103 -1.39 15.58 -24.41
CA SER A 103 -2.53 14.67 -24.48
C SER A 103 -2.16 13.26 -24.98
N GLY A 104 -1.13 13.16 -25.84
CA GLY A 104 -0.57 11.88 -26.28
C GLY A 104 0.19 11.14 -25.18
N TYR A 105 0.91 11.85 -24.32
CA TYR A 105 1.59 11.28 -23.16
C TYR A 105 0.60 10.85 -22.08
N LEU A 106 -0.49 11.62 -21.87
CA LEU A 106 -1.55 11.25 -20.94
C LEU A 106 -2.23 9.93 -21.35
N LEU A 107 -2.45 9.73 -22.65
CA LEU A 107 -3.02 8.49 -23.18
C LEU A 107 -2.04 7.32 -23.04
N ASP A 108 -0.75 7.52 -23.28
CA ASP A 108 0.26 6.48 -23.06
C ASP A 108 0.37 6.11 -21.57
N LEU A 109 0.29 7.09 -20.67
CA LEU A 109 0.23 6.85 -19.22
C LEU A 109 -0.99 6.03 -18.81
N ILE A 110 -2.18 6.39 -19.29
CA ILE A 110 -3.42 5.66 -18.99
C ILE A 110 -3.34 4.24 -19.56
N ALA A 111 -2.84 4.08 -20.80
CA ALA A 111 -2.70 2.78 -21.44
C ALA A 111 -1.71 1.87 -20.68
N ARG A 112 -0.61 2.43 -20.16
CA ARG A 112 0.37 1.69 -19.33
C ARG A 112 -0.11 1.44 -17.91
N PHE A 113 -0.94 2.32 -17.36
CA PHE A 113 -1.55 2.14 -16.04
C PHE A 113 -2.60 1.00 -16.05
N ILE A 114 -3.27 0.80 -17.19
CA ILE A 114 -4.25 -0.27 -17.36
C ILE A 114 -3.52 -1.61 -17.56
N ASN A 115 -3.53 -2.44 -16.52
CA ASN A 115 -3.13 -3.84 -16.65
C ASN A 115 -4.28 -4.68 -17.24
N TRP A 116 -4.13 -5.13 -18.49
CA TRP A 116 -5.10 -6.00 -19.17
C TRP A 116 -5.34 -7.34 -18.47
N GLN A 117 -4.35 -7.89 -17.76
CA GLN A 117 -4.51 -9.11 -16.97
C GLN A 117 -5.45 -8.88 -15.79
N MET A 118 -5.39 -7.71 -15.13
CA MET A 118 -6.30 -7.35 -14.05
C MET A 118 -7.73 -7.18 -14.56
N ILE A 119 -7.91 -6.55 -15.73
CA ILE A 119 -9.23 -6.46 -16.38
C ILE A 119 -9.76 -7.87 -16.70
N GLY A 120 -8.93 -8.73 -17.27
CA GLY A 120 -9.27 -10.12 -17.54
C GLY A 120 -9.66 -10.87 -16.26
N ALA A 121 -8.92 -10.69 -15.17
CA ALA A 121 -9.21 -11.31 -13.88
C ALA A 121 -10.54 -10.81 -13.29
N ILE A 122 -10.83 -9.50 -13.36
CA ILE A 122 -12.12 -8.93 -12.94
C ILE A 122 -13.26 -9.49 -13.80
N PHE A 123 -13.06 -9.63 -15.11
CA PHE A 123 -14.06 -10.21 -16.01
C PHE A 123 -14.32 -11.69 -15.68
N VAL A 124 -13.27 -12.49 -15.46
CA VAL A 124 -13.41 -13.89 -15.03
C VAL A 124 -14.13 -13.96 -13.68
N LEU A 125 -13.79 -13.10 -12.73
CA LEU A 125 -14.46 -13.02 -11.43
C LEU A 125 -15.94 -12.64 -11.59
N LEU A 126 -16.27 -11.76 -12.52
CA LEU A 126 -17.65 -11.36 -12.82
C LEU A 126 -18.45 -12.56 -13.36
N VAL A 127 -17.90 -13.27 -14.34
CA VAL A 127 -18.55 -14.47 -14.92
C VAL A 127 -18.71 -15.56 -13.85
N ALA A 128 -17.66 -15.82 -13.07
CA ALA A 128 -17.68 -16.78 -11.97
C ALA A 128 -18.74 -16.41 -10.93
N TRP A 129 -18.83 -15.13 -10.54
CA TRP A 129 -19.84 -14.64 -9.61
C TRP A 129 -21.25 -14.82 -10.17
N LEU A 130 -21.51 -14.43 -11.43
CA LEU A 130 -22.81 -14.61 -12.07
C LEU A 130 -23.22 -16.08 -12.12
N PHE A 131 -22.28 -16.98 -12.45
CA PHE A 131 -22.50 -18.42 -12.50
C PHE A 131 -22.78 -19.00 -11.11
N LEU A 132 -21.93 -18.75 -10.11
CA LEU A 132 -22.09 -19.24 -8.74
C LEU A 132 -23.35 -18.70 -8.06
N SER A 133 -23.75 -17.47 -8.38
CA SER A 133 -24.95 -16.84 -7.81
C SER A 133 -26.24 -17.58 -8.14
N GLN A 134 -26.23 -18.48 -9.14
CA GLN A 134 -27.37 -19.32 -9.49
C GLN A 134 -27.56 -20.49 -8.52
N TRP A 135 -26.49 -20.94 -7.86
CA TRP A 135 -26.50 -22.15 -7.01
C TRP A 135 -26.35 -21.82 -5.53
N ILE A 136 -25.53 -20.82 -5.19
CA ILE A 136 -25.20 -20.49 -3.82
C ILE A 136 -25.51 -19.03 -3.49
N ARG A 137 -25.91 -18.78 -2.24
CA ARG A 137 -26.13 -17.42 -1.73
C ARG A 137 -24.78 -16.76 -1.39
N VAL A 138 -24.13 -16.17 -2.39
CA VAL A 138 -22.80 -15.51 -2.30
C VAL A 138 -22.69 -14.54 -1.11
N THR A 139 -23.76 -13.83 -0.78
CA THR A 139 -23.83 -12.92 0.38
C THR A 139 -23.36 -13.57 1.68
N VAL A 140 -23.62 -14.87 1.89
CA VAL A 140 -23.21 -15.59 3.10
C VAL A 140 -21.68 -15.65 3.19
N PHE A 141 -21.02 -15.99 2.09
CA PHE A 141 -19.56 -16.07 2.01
C PHE A 141 -18.91 -14.69 2.15
N VAL A 142 -19.46 -13.67 1.49
CA VAL A 142 -18.96 -12.29 1.57
C VAL A 142 -19.01 -11.76 3.00
N VAL A 143 -20.12 -11.99 3.72
CA VAL A 143 -20.26 -11.59 5.12
C VAL A 143 -19.33 -12.41 6.01
N ALA A 144 -19.22 -13.73 5.80
CA ALA A 144 -18.33 -14.58 6.58
C ALA A 144 -16.85 -14.16 6.45
N ILE A 145 -16.38 -13.88 5.23
CA ILE A 145 -15.03 -13.37 4.97
C ILE A 145 -14.85 -12.00 5.66
N MET A 146 -15.83 -11.10 5.55
CA MET A 146 -15.75 -9.79 6.19
C MET A 146 -15.62 -9.88 7.71
N VAL A 147 -16.43 -10.72 8.35
CA VAL A 147 -16.37 -10.94 9.80
C VAL A 147 -15.05 -11.59 10.19
N TRP A 148 -14.60 -12.61 9.43
CA TRP A 148 -13.31 -13.26 9.64
C TRP A 148 -12.14 -12.28 9.58
N LEU A 149 -12.09 -11.41 8.56
CA LEU A 149 -11.07 -10.38 8.43
C LEU A 149 -11.07 -9.41 9.62
N ASN A 150 -12.25 -9.02 10.12
CA ASN A 150 -12.35 -8.14 11.30
C ASN A 150 -11.89 -8.84 12.59
N VAL A 151 -12.22 -10.13 12.78
CA VAL A 151 -11.77 -10.91 13.93
C VAL A 151 -10.25 -11.04 13.94
N LEU A 152 -9.66 -11.39 12.79
CA LEU A 152 -8.20 -11.46 12.64
C LEU A 152 -7.50 -10.14 13.05
N THR A 153 -8.09 -8.99 12.70
CA THR A 153 -7.53 -7.68 13.11
C THR A 153 -7.76 -7.31 14.58
N LEU A 154 -8.73 -7.93 15.26
CA LEU A 154 -9.05 -7.63 16.67
C LEU A 154 -8.34 -8.56 17.66
N THR A 155 -8.06 -9.82 17.30
CA THR A 155 -7.68 -10.87 18.27
C THR A 155 -6.26 -11.45 18.13
N GLY A 156 -5.40 -10.95 17.24
CA GLY A 156 -4.07 -11.53 17.06
C GLY A 156 -3.12 -10.72 16.21
N PRO A 157 -1.81 -11.07 16.22
CA PRO A 157 -0.77 -10.34 15.52
C PRO A 157 -1.08 -10.35 14.02
N VAL A 158 -0.65 -9.30 13.33
CA VAL A 158 -0.86 -9.07 11.89
C VAL A 158 -0.36 -10.27 11.07
N PHE A 159 -1.22 -11.28 10.88
CA PHE A 159 -0.99 -12.35 9.93
C PHE A 159 -1.24 -11.74 8.56
N THR A 160 -0.16 -11.44 7.86
CA THR A 160 -0.19 -11.09 6.45
C THR A 160 -0.69 -12.31 5.69
N LEU A 161 -1.94 -12.28 5.23
CA LEU A 161 -2.54 -13.25 4.30
C LEU A 161 -1.97 -13.09 2.88
N TRP A 162 -0.67 -12.80 2.77
CA TRP A 162 0.03 -12.56 1.53
C TRP A 162 0.48 -13.90 0.94
N PRO A 163 0.22 -14.18 -0.35
CA PRO A 163 0.94 -15.23 -1.06
C PRO A 163 2.43 -14.88 -1.04
N ALA A 164 3.25 -15.66 -0.33
CA ALA A 164 4.71 -15.55 -0.38
C ALA A 164 5.18 -15.61 -1.85
N GLY A 165 5.35 -14.43 -2.45
CA GLY A 165 5.48 -14.28 -3.90
C GLY A 165 5.88 -12.87 -4.34
N GLN A 166 6.33 -12.02 -3.40
CA GLN A 166 7.39 -11.09 -3.75
C GLN A 166 8.71 -11.80 -3.44
N PRO A 167 9.69 -11.82 -4.35
CA PRO A 167 11.01 -12.33 -4.07
C PRO A 167 11.66 -11.43 -3.01
N THR A 168 11.43 -11.74 -1.75
CA THR A 168 12.37 -11.43 -0.70
C THR A 168 13.43 -12.51 -0.78
N ASP A 169 14.59 -12.16 -1.34
CA ASP A 169 15.82 -12.91 -1.15
C ASP A 169 16.02 -13.10 0.35
N THR A 170 15.58 -14.28 0.81
CA THR A 170 15.78 -14.74 2.17
C THR A 170 17.23 -15.19 2.19
N VAL A 171 18.11 -14.30 2.63
CA VAL A 171 19.47 -14.68 3.00
C VAL A 171 19.35 -15.63 4.20
N THR A 172 19.38 -16.92 3.91
CA THR A 172 19.65 -17.98 4.88
C THR A 172 21.02 -17.73 5.48
N THR A 173 21.10 -17.10 6.65
CA THR A 173 22.30 -17.16 7.48
C THR A 173 22.31 -18.48 8.23
N THR A 174 22.71 -19.54 7.52
CA THR A 174 23.26 -20.73 8.18
C THR A 174 24.46 -20.29 9.01
N GLY A 175 24.46 -20.68 10.28
CA GLY A 175 25.46 -20.30 11.27
C GLY A 175 26.90 -20.44 10.74
N GLY A 176 27.54 -19.29 10.61
CA GLY A 176 28.98 -19.13 10.51
C GLY A 176 29.36 -18.00 11.46
N ASN A 177 30.14 -18.33 12.49
CA ASN A 177 30.63 -17.46 13.55
C ASN A 177 30.69 -15.98 13.15
N ALA A 178 29.82 -15.16 13.74
CA ALA A 178 29.97 -13.72 13.74
C ALA A 178 31.23 -13.38 14.55
N ALA A 179 32.36 -13.29 13.85
CA ALA A 179 33.50 -12.54 14.34
C ALA A 179 33.03 -11.10 14.59
N ALA A 180 33.36 -10.55 15.76
CA ALA A 180 33.12 -9.17 16.08
C ALA A 180 33.96 -8.28 15.15
N THR A 181 33.40 -7.88 14.01
CA THR A 181 33.98 -6.82 13.18
C THR A 181 33.56 -5.48 13.77
N VAL A 182 34.16 -5.15 14.91
CA VAL A 182 34.48 -3.75 15.19
C VAL A 182 35.47 -3.38 14.10
N ALA A 183 34.99 -2.72 13.04
CA ALA A 183 35.86 -2.10 12.06
C ALA A 183 36.53 -0.91 12.76
N THR A 184 37.66 -1.18 13.39
CA THR A 184 38.63 -0.17 13.79
C THR A 184 39.30 0.35 12.51
N ALA A 185 38.65 1.29 11.84
CA ALA A 185 39.32 2.18 10.90
C ALA A 185 39.71 3.44 11.67
N GLY A 186 41.02 3.61 11.92
CA GLY A 186 41.67 4.88 12.27
C GLY A 186 41.04 5.75 13.37
N ASP A 187 41.60 5.67 14.57
CA ASP A 187 41.55 6.63 15.68
C ASP A 187 40.33 7.57 15.81
N LYS A 188 39.53 7.21 16.83
CA LYS A 188 38.33 7.82 17.42
C LYS A 188 37.02 7.31 16.80
N PRO A 189 36.13 6.68 17.61
CA PRO A 189 34.75 6.52 17.21
C PRO A 189 34.21 7.94 16.98
N VAL A 190 33.70 8.22 15.78
CA VAL A 190 32.90 9.43 15.57
C VAL A 190 31.58 9.19 16.31
N ILE A 191 31.59 9.53 17.59
CA ILE A 191 30.39 9.69 18.40
C ILE A 191 29.62 10.86 17.76
N GLY A 192 28.61 10.61 16.92
CA GLY A 192 27.75 11.70 16.46
C GLY A 192 26.77 11.45 15.32
N ASP A 193 27.17 10.77 14.24
CA ASP A 193 26.41 10.88 12.98
C ASP A 193 25.44 9.72 12.71
N MET A 194 25.69 8.52 13.24
CA MET A 194 24.82 7.36 13.09
C MET A 194 24.42 6.83 14.47
N PRO A 195 23.12 6.59 14.74
CA PRO A 195 22.70 6.01 16.02
C PRO A 195 23.27 4.60 16.21
N ALA A 196 23.72 4.28 17.42
CA ALA A 196 24.30 2.98 17.73
C ALA A 196 23.31 1.82 17.53
N GLN A 197 23.82 0.68 17.05
CA GLN A 197 23.04 -0.53 16.72
C GLN A 197 23.46 -1.71 17.61
N THR A 198 23.44 -1.55 18.93
CA THR A 198 23.88 -2.59 19.88
C THR A 198 22.76 -3.54 20.33
N ALA A 199 21.50 -3.17 20.11
CA ALA A 199 20.35 -3.96 20.52
C ALA A 199 20.10 -5.14 19.54
N PRO A 200 19.50 -6.26 20.00
CA PRO A 200 19.14 -7.36 19.11
C PRO A 200 18.18 -6.91 18.00
N PRO A 201 18.27 -7.46 16.77
CA PRO A 201 17.50 -7.01 15.62
C PRO A 201 16.05 -7.52 15.65
N THR A 202 15.27 -7.08 16.64
CA THR A 202 13.82 -7.33 16.73
C THR A 202 13.04 -6.20 16.08
N THR A 203 11.83 -6.44 15.56
CA THR A 203 10.99 -5.38 14.95
C THR A 203 10.82 -4.16 15.85
N ALA A 204 10.66 -4.37 17.16
CA ALA A 204 10.57 -3.28 18.13
C ALA A 204 11.84 -2.43 18.17
N ASN A 205 13.02 -3.07 18.21
CA ASN A 205 14.31 -2.37 18.25
C ASN A 205 14.63 -1.69 16.91
N LEU A 206 14.26 -2.29 15.77
CA LEU A 206 14.45 -1.67 14.45
C LEU A 206 13.58 -0.43 14.30
N ASN A 207 12.31 -0.49 14.69
CA ASN A 207 11.43 0.68 14.68
C ASN A 207 11.94 1.79 15.63
N ALA A 208 12.42 1.42 16.81
CA ALA A 208 13.00 2.37 17.77
C ALA A 208 14.28 3.03 17.21
N TRP A 209 15.16 2.23 16.59
CA TRP A 209 16.38 2.73 15.95
C TRP A 209 16.05 3.67 14.79
N LEU A 210 15.09 3.32 13.92
CA LEU A 210 14.68 4.17 12.79
C LEU A 210 14.10 5.51 13.25
N ASN A 211 13.26 5.51 14.29
CA ASN A 211 12.77 6.75 14.89
C ASN A 211 13.90 7.60 15.49
N THR A 212 14.89 6.94 16.10
CA THR A 212 16.09 7.62 16.64
C THR A 212 16.91 8.24 15.51
N PHE A 213 17.06 7.54 14.39
CA PHE A 213 17.71 8.06 13.18
C PHE A 213 16.99 9.32 12.67
N TYR A 214 15.67 9.29 12.50
CA TYR A 214 14.92 10.47 12.07
C TYR A 214 15.07 11.67 13.03
N ALA A 215 14.98 11.43 14.35
CA ALA A 215 15.14 12.48 15.36
C ALA A 215 16.57 13.07 15.42
N ALA A 216 17.58 12.31 14.99
CA ALA A 216 18.95 12.79 14.84
C ALA A 216 19.10 13.62 13.56
N GLU A 217 18.63 13.11 12.42
CA GLU A 217 18.72 13.77 11.11
C GLU A 217 17.97 15.11 11.05
N GLU A 218 16.82 15.23 11.73
CA GLU A 218 16.05 16.48 11.79
C GLU A 218 16.87 17.66 12.33
N LYS A 219 17.90 17.39 13.16
CA LYS A 219 18.77 18.42 13.75
C LYS A 219 19.94 18.82 12.85
N ARG A 220 20.19 18.07 11.76
CA ARG A 220 21.35 18.28 10.89
C ARG A 220 21.06 19.37 9.88
N LYS A 221 22.01 20.30 9.73
CA LYS A 221 21.97 21.35 8.70
C LYS A 221 23.39 21.73 8.29
N THR A 222 23.59 21.98 7.00
CA THR A 222 24.83 22.59 6.50
C THR A 222 24.68 24.10 6.53
N THR A 223 25.39 24.77 7.44
CA THR A 223 25.31 26.22 7.58
C THR A 223 26.27 26.89 6.61
N PHE A 224 25.74 27.62 5.65
CA PHE A 224 26.52 28.46 4.74
C PHE A 224 26.99 29.74 5.45
N PRO A 225 28.15 30.30 5.06
CA PRO A 225 28.58 31.59 5.58
C PRO A 225 27.61 32.69 5.15
N ALA A 226 27.42 33.70 6.00
CA ALA A 226 26.50 34.82 5.71
C ALA A 226 26.94 35.65 4.50
N GLN A 227 28.25 35.71 4.24
CA GLN A 227 28.84 36.40 3.10
C GLN A 227 30.19 35.73 2.76
N LEU A 228 30.57 35.80 1.49
CA LEU A 228 31.89 35.38 1.05
C LEU A 228 32.94 36.42 1.49
N PRO A 229 34.19 35.99 1.78
CA PRO A 229 35.26 36.93 2.05
C PRO A 229 35.59 37.74 0.77
N PRO A 230 36.20 38.94 0.91
CA PRO A 230 36.42 39.85 -0.22
C PRO A 230 37.34 39.29 -1.32
N ASP A 231 38.17 38.30 -1.00
CA ASP A 231 39.12 37.62 -1.87
C ASP A 231 38.61 36.27 -2.41
N ALA A 232 37.34 35.93 -2.17
CA ALA A 232 36.74 34.71 -2.70
C ALA A 232 36.77 34.68 -4.23
N GLN A 233 37.17 33.54 -4.80
CA GLN A 233 37.22 33.34 -6.24
C GLN A 233 35.89 32.78 -6.76
N PRO A 234 35.35 33.30 -7.87
CA PRO A 234 34.17 32.72 -8.51
C PRO A 234 34.45 31.33 -9.06
N PHE A 235 33.44 30.46 -9.01
CA PHE A 235 33.45 29.16 -9.68
C PHE A 235 32.00 28.75 -9.99
N ASP A 236 31.84 27.83 -10.94
CA ASP A 236 30.56 27.24 -11.28
C ASP A 236 30.38 25.87 -10.61
N LEU A 237 29.20 25.61 -10.07
CA LEU A 237 28.81 24.32 -9.53
C LEU A 237 27.79 23.66 -10.48
N LEU A 238 28.19 22.55 -11.10
CA LEU A 238 27.29 21.71 -11.90
C LEU A 238 26.98 20.41 -11.15
N VAL A 239 25.70 20.19 -10.87
CA VAL A 239 25.20 18.94 -10.29
C VAL A 239 24.52 18.11 -11.39
N ILE A 240 25.08 16.94 -11.70
CA ILE A 240 24.53 16.01 -12.70
C ILE A 240 23.74 14.93 -11.97
N ASN A 241 22.40 15.00 -12.05
CA ASN A 241 21.51 13.99 -11.49
C ASN A 241 21.13 12.95 -12.55
N ILE A 242 21.50 11.68 -12.34
CA ILE A 242 21.36 10.60 -13.32
C ILE A 242 20.27 9.63 -12.87
N CYS A 243 19.30 9.37 -13.75
CA CYS A 243 18.26 8.38 -13.51
C CYS A 243 18.79 6.96 -13.72
N SER A 244 18.32 6.00 -12.92
CA SER A 244 18.57 4.55 -13.11
C SER A 244 20.06 4.18 -13.23
N LEU A 245 20.89 4.66 -12.30
CA LEU A 245 22.30 4.31 -12.24
C LEU A 245 22.70 3.97 -10.80
N SER A 246 22.94 2.68 -10.54
CA SER A 246 23.50 2.17 -9.29
C SER A 246 24.84 1.43 -9.53
N TRP A 247 25.61 1.21 -8.46
CA TRP A 247 26.81 0.35 -8.55
C TRP A 247 26.49 -1.06 -9.05
N SER A 248 25.31 -1.59 -8.70
CA SER A 248 24.84 -2.90 -9.18
C SER A 248 24.65 -2.91 -10.70
N ASP A 249 24.11 -1.82 -11.28
CA ASP A 249 23.90 -1.73 -12.73
C ASP A 249 25.24 -1.64 -13.47
N VAL A 250 26.18 -0.87 -12.94
CA VAL A 250 27.53 -0.73 -13.52
C VAL A 250 28.28 -2.05 -13.51
N GLU A 251 28.16 -2.83 -12.43
CA GLU A 251 28.73 -4.17 -12.32
C GLU A 251 28.06 -5.15 -13.29
N ALA A 252 26.73 -5.21 -13.31
CA ALA A 252 25.98 -6.09 -14.21
C ALA A 252 26.23 -5.78 -15.69
N ALA A 253 26.42 -4.51 -16.04
CA ALA A 253 26.76 -4.08 -17.39
C ALA A 253 28.25 -4.30 -17.74
N GLY A 254 29.09 -4.71 -16.79
CA GLY A 254 30.53 -4.89 -17.00
C GLY A 254 31.29 -3.58 -17.20
N LEU A 255 30.77 -2.45 -16.69
CA LEU A 255 31.31 -1.11 -16.89
C LEU A 255 32.14 -0.59 -15.70
N MET A 256 32.53 -1.47 -14.79
CA MET A 256 33.33 -1.10 -13.60
C MET A 256 34.70 -0.51 -13.95
N SER A 257 35.28 -0.90 -15.09
CA SER A 257 36.56 -0.39 -15.59
C SER A 257 36.41 0.76 -16.60
N HIS A 258 35.22 1.34 -16.75
CA HIS A 258 35.04 2.47 -17.65
C HIS A 258 35.87 3.69 -17.16
N PRO A 259 36.62 4.40 -18.04
CA PRO A 259 37.56 5.45 -17.63
C PRO A 259 36.93 6.61 -16.85
N LEU A 260 35.64 6.88 -17.05
CA LEU A 260 34.89 7.91 -16.31
C LEU A 260 35.14 7.84 -14.80
N TRP A 261 35.10 6.63 -14.22
CA TRP A 261 35.25 6.45 -12.77
C TRP A 261 36.64 6.84 -12.25
N SER A 262 37.66 6.79 -13.10
CA SER A 262 39.04 7.13 -12.76
C SER A 262 39.34 8.63 -12.86
N HIS A 263 38.44 9.42 -13.43
CA HIS A 263 38.63 10.86 -13.61
C HIS A 263 38.02 11.70 -12.48
N PHE A 264 37.28 11.10 -11.54
CA PHE A 264 36.73 11.84 -10.40
C PHE A 264 37.82 12.12 -9.35
N ASP A 265 37.86 13.35 -8.84
CA ASP A 265 38.70 13.71 -7.70
C ASP A 265 38.22 12.99 -6.41
N ILE A 266 36.90 12.83 -6.25
CA ILE A 266 36.26 12.16 -5.11
C ILE A 266 35.19 11.21 -5.63
N LEU A 267 35.27 9.93 -5.25
CA LEU A 267 34.31 8.89 -5.63
C LEU A 267 33.74 8.19 -4.39
N PHE A 268 32.46 8.40 -4.11
CA PHE A 268 31.77 7.77 -2.99
C PHE A 268 31.42 6.30 -3.31
N LYS A 269 31.83 5.38 -2.44
CA LYS A 269 31.59 3.93 -2.60
C LYS A 269 30.32 3.44 -1.91
N HIS A 270 29.84 4.17 -0.91
CA HIS A 270 28.66 3.84 -0.11
C HIS A 270 27.70 5.03 -0.01
N PHE A 271 27.40 5.66 -1.16
CA PHE A 271 26.38 6.70 -1.25
C PHE A 271 24.99 6.07 -1.39
N ASN A 272 24.03 6.48 -0.56
CA ASN A 272 22.67 5.97 -0.56
C ASN A 272 21.71 7.01 -1.17
N SER A 273 20.92 6.63 -2.17
CA SER A 273 19.94 7.53 -2.82
C SER A 273 18.76 7.94 -1.92
N GLY A 274 18.52 7.19 -0.83
CA GLY A 274 17.40 7.40 0.10
C GLY A 274 16.05 6.91 -0.42
N THR A 275 15.94 6.60 -1.71
CA THR A 275 14.73 6.15 -2.39
C THR A 275 15.08 5.44 -3.70
N SER A 276 14.14 4.67 -4.25
CA SER A 276 14.25 3.97 -5.55
C SER A 276 13.01 4.20 -6.40
#